data_AF-A0A059X283-F1
#
_entry.id   AF-A0A059X283-F1
#
_cell.length_a   1.000
_cell.length_b   1.000
_cell.length_c   1.000
_cell.angle_alpha   90.00
_cell.angle_beta   90.00
_cell.angle_gamma   90.00
#
_symmetry.space_group_name_H-M   'P 1'
#
loop_
_entity.id
_entity.type
_entity.pdbx_description
1 polymer ?
#
loop_
_entity_poly.entity_id
_entity_poly.type
_entity_poly.pdbx_seq_one_letter_code
_entity_poly.pdbx_strand_id
1 'polypeptide(L)'
;MSALAKSILLFCLNWLDAQLTVVWVRGGVATEGNGLMARLLDMGDAPFIFVKLAVGAFAACVLYRCSRYKMARRGMTVVLGLYLCLMIVHAATGMSALGYHAPEKFIAYLSNLPNIFLALFS
;
A
#
# COMPACT_ATOMS: atom_id res chain seq x y z
N MET A 1 -10.43 9.31 -16.83
CA MET A 1 -9.45 8.21 -17.02
C MET A 1 -10.16 6.94 -17.46
N SER A 2 -9.63 6.25 -18.47
CA SER A 2 -10.12 4.92 -18.88
C SER A 2 -9.85 3.87 -17.79
N ALA A 3 -10.58 2.76 -17.82
CA ALA A 3 -10.35 1.64 -16.90
C ALA A 3 -8.94 1.06 -17.03
N LEU A 4 -8.40 1.05 -18.25
CA LEU A 4 -7.02 0.65 -18.52
C LEU A 4 -6.02 1.54 -17.78
N ALA A 5 -6.13 2.86 -17.95
CA ALA A 5 -5.24 3.82 -17.29
C ALA A 5 -5.26 3.70 -15.77
N LYS A 6 -6.45 3.53 -15.18
CA LYS A 6 -6.60 3.32 -13.74
C LYS A 6 -5.97 2.01 -13.26
N SER A 7 -6.08 0.94 -14.05
CA SER A 7 -5.51 -0.38 -13.71
C SER A 7 -3.98 -0.37 -13.82
N ILE A 8 -3.44 0.30 -14.85
CA ILE A 8 -2.00 0.52 -14.99
C ILE A 8 -1.48 1.35 -13.82
N LEU A 9 -2.15 2.47 -13.50
CA LEU A 9 -1.77 3.30 -12.37
C LEU A 9 -1.79 2.53 -11.05
N LEU A 10 -2.84 1.73 -10.82
CA LEU A 10 -2.93 0.86 -9.64
C LEU A 10 -1.75 -0.09 -9.54
N PHE A 11 -1.38 -0.74 -10.66
CA PHE A 11 -0.24 -1.64 -10.70
C PHE A 11 1.08 -0.89 -10.44
N CYS A 12 1.29 0.28 -11.05
CA CYS A 12 2.48 1.11 -10.81
C CYS A 12 2.59 1.55 -9.35
N LEU A 13 1.47 1.94 -8.72
CA LEU A 13 1.45 2.31 -7.30
C LEU A 13 1.75 1.11 -6.41
N ASN A 14 1.25 -0.07 -6.73
CA ASN A 14 1.59 -1.31 -6.01
C ASN A 14 3.07 -1.70 -6.19
N TRP A 15 3.63 -1.53 -7.38
CA TRP A 15 5.06 -1.73 -7.61
C TRP A 15 5.89 -0.76 -6.77
N LEU A 16 5.54 0.53 -6.78
CA LEU A 16 6.23 1.55 -6.00
C LEU A 16 6.15 1.28 -4.49
N ASP A 17 4.97 0.92 -4.00
CA ASP A 17 4.74 0.48 -2.62
C ASP A 17 5.67 -0.70 -2.25
N ALA A 18 5.82 -1.71 -3.10
CA ALA A 18 6.76 -2.81 -2.84
C ALA A 18 8.21 -2.32 -2.67
N GLN A 19 8.69 -1.45 -3.56
CA GLN A 19 10.05 -0.91 -3.48
C GLN A 19 10.25 -0.09 -2.22
N LEU A 20 9.30 0.80 -1.92
CA LEU A 20 9.36 1.65 -0.74
C LEU A 20 9.34 0.82 0.55
N THR A 21 8.48 -0.21 0.65
CA THR A 21 8.49 -1.13 1.79
C THR A 21 9.88 -1.73 2.00
N VAL A 22 10.51 -2.27 0.96
CA VAL A 22 11.86 -2.86 1.07
C VAL A 22 12.86 -1.82 1.58
N VAL A 23 12.86 -0.62 1.01
CA VAL A 23 13.75 0.48 1.45
C VAL A 23 13.55 0.82 2.93
N TRP A 24 12.30 0.95 3.39
CA TRP A 24 12.02 1.32 4.78
C TRP A 24 12.31 0.21 5.77
N VAL A 25 11.99 -1.04 5.43
CA VAL A 25 12.23 -2.19 6.31
C VAL A 25 13.72 -2.52 6.39
N ARG A 26 14.42 -2.54 5.26
CA ARG A 26 15.87 -2.80 5.25
C ARG A 26 16.69 -1.64 5.80
N GLY A 27 16.19 -0.41 5.68
CA GLY A 27 16.78 0.76 6.32
C GLY A 27 16.53 0.86 7.83
N GLY A 28 15.77 -0.07 8.43
CA GLY A 28 15.44 -0.04 9.86
C GLY A 28 14.50 1.10 10.26
N VAL A 29 13.84 1.75 9.29
CA VAL A 29 12.96 2.90 9.50
C VAL A 29 11.57 2.46 9.95
N ALA A 30 11.08 1.33 9.43
CA ALA A 30 9.75 0.82 9.73
C ALA A 30 9.74 -0.71 9.73
N THR A 31 8.71 -1.31 10.33
CA THR A 31 8.44 -2.76 10.27
C THR A 31 7.26 -3.04 9.34
N GLU A 32 7.25 -4.19 8.68
CA GLU A 32 6.13 -4.62 7.85
C GLU A 32 4.93 -5.03 8.74
N GLY A 33 3.81 -4.31 8.62
CA GLY A 33 2.62 -4.55 9.45
C GLY A 33 1.83 -5.81 9.06
N ASN A 34 1.99 -6.29 7.83
CA ASN A 34 1.35 -7.52 7.37
C ASN A 34 2.22 -8.74 7.70
N GLY A 35 1.78 -9.58 8.65
CA GLY A 35 2.56 -10.72 9.12
C GLY A 35 2.93 -11.75 8.03
N LEU A 36 2.12 -11.92 6.99
CA LEU A 36 2.48 -12.78 5.85
C LEU A 36 3.61 -12.15 5.02
N MET A 37 3.50 -10.86 4.75
CA MET A 37 4.51 -10.11 3.99
C MET A 37 5.83 -9.97 4.76
N ALA A 38 5.77 -9.82 6.09
CA ALA A 38 6.94 -9.82 6.95
C ALA A 38 7.74 -11.13 6.80
N ARG A 39 7.06 -12.28 6.84
CA ARG A 39 7.72 -13.58 6.60
C ARG A 39 8.32 -13.69 5.20
N LEU A 40 7.66 -13.15 4.18
CA LEU A 40 8.22 -13.12 2.83
C LEU A 40 9.48 -12.25 2.77
N LEU A 41 9.49 -11.10 3.45
CA LEU A 41 10.70 -10.27 3.60
C LEU A 41 11.80 -11.00 4.36
N ASP A 42 11.48 -11.78 5.39
CA ASP A 42 12.47 -12.58 6.11
C ASP A 42 13.12 -13.66 5.21
N MET A 43 12.37 -14.20 4.25
CA MET A 43 12.90 -15.12 3.22
C MET A 43 13.75 -14.41 2.16
N GLY A 44 13.58 -13.10 1.99
CA GLY A 44 14.36 -12.25 1.09
C GLY A 44 13.51 -11.20 0.36
N ASP A 45 14.17 -10.24 -0.30
CA ASP A 45 13.46 -9.16 -1.00
C ASP A 45 12.75 -9.66 -2.27
N ALA A 46 13.37 -10.61 -2.97
CA ALA A 46 12.82 -11.20 -4.19
C ALA A 46 11.45 -11.89 -3.99
N PRO A 47 11.25 -12.79 -3.01
CA PRO A 47 9.94 -13.40 -2.78
C PRO A 47 8.88 -12.39 -2.36
N PHE A 48 9.24 -11.39 -1.54
CA PHE A 48 8.32 -10.31 -1.17
C PHE A 48 7.86 -9.50 -2.40
N ILE A 49 8.81 -8.99 -3.19
CA ILE A 49 8.50 -8.22 -4.40
C ILE A 49 7.67 -9.07 -5.36
N PHE A 50 8.09 -10.32 -5.63
CA PHE A 50 7.39 -11.21 -6.55
C PHE A 50 5.92 -11.41 -6.17
N VAL A 51 5.64 -11.75 -4.91
CA VAL A 51 4.26 -11.97 -4.44
C VAL A 51 3.45 -10.66 -4.51
N LYS A 52 4.02 -9.54 -4.07
CA LYS A 52 3.33 -8.24 -4.09
C LYS A 52 2.97 -7.83 -5.52
N LEU A 53 3.85 -8.09 -6.50
CA LEU A 53 3.58 -7.83 -7.90
C LEU A 53 2.58 -8.80 -8.53
N ALA A 54 2.68 -10.10 -8.22
CA ALA A 54 1.75 -11.10 -8.72
C ALA A 54 0.32 -10.78 -8.28
N VAL A 55 0.13 -10.45 -7.00
CA VAL A 55 -1.17 -10.06 -6.44
C VAL A 55 -1.65 -8.73 -7.03
N GLY A 56 -0.78 -7.73 -7.13
CA GLY A 56 -1.13 -6.43 -7.72
C GLY A 56 -1.53 -6.53 -9.20
N ALA A 57 -0.78 -7.31 -9.99
CA ALA A 57 -1.10 -7.59 -11.39
C ALA A 57 -2.42 -8.34 -11.53
N PHE A 58 -2.64 -9.35 -10.68
CA PHE A 58 -3.89 -10.10 -10.65
C PHE A 58 -5.08 -9.18 -10.34
N ALA A 59 -4.99 -8.34 -9.30
CA ALA A 59 -6.05 -7.40 -8.94
C ALA A 59 -6.33 -6.38 -10.05
N ALA A 60 -5.28 -5.79 -10.64
CA ALA A 60 -5.42 -4.86 -11.76
C ALA A 60 -6.06 -5.53 -12.99
N CYS A 61 -5.66 -6.75 -13.33
CA CYS A 61 -6.22 -7.53 -14.42
C CYS A 61 -7.71 -7.84 -14.20
N VAL A 62 -8.07 -8.33 -13.01
CA VAL A 62 -9.45 -8.64 -12.63
C VAL A 62 -10.32 -7.39 -12.70
N LEU A 63 -9.88 -6.27 -12.11
CA LEU A 63 -10.63 -5.02 -12.13
C LEU A 63 -10.76 -4.43 -13.53
N TYR A 64 -9.74 -4.57 -14.38
CA TYR A 64 -9.80 -4.19 -15.79
C TYR A 64 -10.83 -5.06 -16.55
N ARG A 65 -10.77 -6.38 -16.40
CA ARG A 65 -11.68 -7.32 -17.08
C ARG A 65 -13.13 -7.14 -16.62
N CYS A 66 -13.33 -6.85 -15.35
CA CYS A 66 -14.63 -6.59 -14.74
C CYS A 66 -15.08 -5.12 -14.86
N SER A 67 -14.32 -4.25 -15.54
CA SER A 67 -14.63 -2.82 -15.65
C SER A 67 -15.97 -2.49 -16.32
N ARG A 68 -16.60 -3.46 -17.00
CA ARG A 68 -17.98 -3.37 -17.49
C ARG A 68 -18.99 -3.10 -16.37
N TYR A 69 -18.74 -3.62 -15.17
CA TYR A 69 -19.61 -3.44 -14.01
C TYR A 69 -19.37 -2.10 -13.31
N LYS A 70 -20.46 -1.40 -12.94
CA LYS A 70 -20.39 -0.12 -12.21
C LYS A 70 -19.64 -0.25 -10.88
N MET A 71 -19.81 -1.38 -10.19
CA MET A 71 -19.12 -1.65 -8.92
C MET A 71 -17.60 -1.75 -9.09
N ALA A 72 -17.10 -2.47 -10.10
CA ALA A 72 -15.66 -2.56 -10.36
C ALA A 72 -15.03 -1.18 -10.64
N ARG A 73 -15.73 -0.30 -11.37
CA ARG A 73 -15.24 1.07 -11.64
C ARG A 73 -15.19 1.94 -10.38
N ARG A 74 -16.17 1.80 -9.49
CA ARG A 74 -16.19 2.52 -8.20
C ARG A 74 -15.11 1.98 -7.28
N GLY A 75 -15.00 0.66 -7.15
CA GLY A 75 -13.97 -0.02 -6.37
C GLY A 75 -12.56 0.38 -6.82
N MET A 76 -12.31 0.44 -8.13
CA MET A 76 -11.03 0.89 -8.68
C MET A 76 -10.68 2.34 -8.28
N THR A 77 -11.66 3.25 -8.27
CA THR A 77 -11.44 4.62 -7.78
C THR A 77 -11.14 4.65 -6.28
N VAL A 78 -11.87 3.86 -5.48
CA VAL A 78 -11.66 3.77 -4.02
C VAL A 78 -10.26 3.23 -3.72
N VAL A 79 -9.87 2.11 -4.34
CA VAL A 79 -8.55 1.50 -4.14
C VAL A 79 -7.43 2.44 -4.59
N LEU A 80 -7.60 3.15 -5.71
CA LEU A 80 -6.64 4.20 -6.12
C LEU A 80 -6.51 5.31 -5.06
N GLY A 81 -7.63 5.75 -4.48
CA GLY A 81 -7.62 6.71 -3.38
C GLY A 81 -6.85 6.19 -2.16
N LEU A 82 -7.07 4.92 -1.78
CA LEU A 82 -6.33 4.29 -0.69
C LEU A 82 -4.83 4.20 -0.99
N TYR A 83 -4.44 3.84 -2.21
CA TYR A 83 -3.03 3.84 -2.60
C TYR A 83 -2.40 5.23 -2.56
N LEU A 84 -3.13 6.29 -2.94
CA LEU A 84 -2.65 7.66 -2.80
C LEU A 84 -2.43 8.02 -1.32
N CYS A 85 -3.35 7.66 -0.44
CA CYS A 85 -3.16 7.83 1.01
C CYS A 85 -1.93 7.06 1.51
N LEU A 86 -1.72 5.82 1.05
CA LEU A 86 -0.52 5.03 1.39
C LEU A 86 0.77 5.71 0.91
N MET A 87 0.78 6.31 -0.29
CA MET A 87 1.94 7.06 -0.78
C MET A 87 2.26 8.28 0.10
N ILE A 88 1.24 8.94 0.64
CA ILE A 88 1.45 10.02 1.63
C ILE A 88 2.10 9.46 2.90
N VAL A 89 1.69 8.27 3.37
CA VAL A 89 2.34 7.62 4.52
C VAL A 89 3.81 7.30 4.23
N HIS A 90 4.14 6.80 3.04
CA HIS A 90 5.54 6.60 2.67
C HIS A 90 6.33 7.90 2.62
N ALA A 91 5.76 8.97 2.07
CA ALA A 91 6.41 10.28 2.06
C ALA A 91 6.64 10.80 3.49
N ALA A 92 5.64 10.67 4.38
CA ALA A 92 5.77 11.01 5.79
C ALA A 92 6.84 10.18 6.51
N THR A 93 6.90 8.88 6.22
CA THR A 93 7.92 7.95 6.75
C THR A 93 9.32 8.36 6.28
N GLY A 94 9.48 8.70 5.00
CA GLY A 94 10.74 9.20 4.46
C GLY A 94 11.17 10.54 5.06
N MET A 95 10.23 11.48 5.27
CA MET A 95 10.53 12.74 5.96
C MET A 95 10.98 12.51 7.41
N SER A 96 10.32 11.59 8.12
CA SER A 96 10.73 11.19 9.48
C SER A 96 12.12 10.55 9.48
N ALA A 97 12.42 9.67 8.52
CA ALA A 97 13.74 9.05 8.36
C ALA A 97 14.88 10.07 8.10
N LEU A 98 14.56 11.21 7.46
CA LEU A 98 15.50 12.31 7.21
C LEU A 98 15.65 13.26 8.41
N GLY A 99 15.06 12.95 9.57
CA GLY A 99 15.18 13.74 10.81
C GLY A 99 14.10 14.82 10.99
N TYR A 100 13.07 14.84 10.15
CA TYR A 100 11.94 15.74 10.34
C TYR A 100 10.88 15.06 11.21
N HIS A 101 10.83 15.37 12.51
CA HIS A 101 9.99 14.67 13.51
C HIS A 101 8.50 15.12 13.57
N ALA A 102 8.11 16.18 12.86
CA ALA A 102 6.70 16.60 12.81
C ALA A 102 5.67 15.55 12.29
N PRO A 103 6.00 14.60 11.39
CA PRO A 103 5.08 13.60 10.86
C PRO A 103 4.74 12.47 11.84
N GLU A 104 5.46 12.31 12.95
CA GLU A 104 5.32 11.14 13.83
C GLU A 104 3.93 11.03 14.46
N LYS A 105 3.35 12.17 14.86
CA LYS A 105 1.97 12.22 15.40
C LYS A 105 0.93 11.82 14.35
N PHE A 106 1.16 12.15 13.08
CA PHE A 106 0.27 11.80 11.98
C PHE A 106 0.35 10.31 11.64
N ILE A 107 1.58 9.76 11.59
CA ILE A 107 1.80 8.32 11.37
C ILE A 107 1.18 7.50 12.50
N ALA A 108 1.39 7.91 13.76
CA ALA A 108 0.80 7.25 14.92
C ALA A 108 -0.74 7.29 14.93
N TYR A 109 -1.36 8.39 14.48
CA TYR A 109 -2.81 8.46 14.35
C TYR A 109 -3.34 7.47 13.30
N LEU A 110 -2.69 7.41 12.14
CA LEU A 110 -3.07 6.49 11.06
C LEU A 110 -2.87 5.02 11.42
N SER A 111 -1.81 4.67 12.13
CA SER A 111 -1.57 3.28 12.56
C SER A 111 -2.61 2.81 13.58
N ASN A 112 -3.19 3.72 14.37
CA ASN A 112 -4.20 3.40 15.38
C ASN A 112 -5.65 3.42 14.86
N LEU A 113 -5.90 3.97 13.66
CA LEU A 113 -7.23 4.03 13.06
C LEU A 113 -7.97 2.67 12.98
N PRO A 114 -7.33 1.54 12.63
CA PRO A 114 -7.97 0.23 12.66
C PRO A 114 -8.46 -0.16 14.05
N ASN A 115 -7.66 0.12 15.08
CA ASN A 115 -8.01 -0.17 16.48
C ASN A 115 -9.14 0.74 16.96
N ILE A 116 -9.12 2.03 16.59
CA ILE A 116 -10.20 2.98 16.90
C ILE A 116 -11.51 2.54 16.24
N PHE A 117 -11.45 2.08 14.99
CA PHE A 117 -12.62 1.60 14.27
C PHE A 117 -13.19 0.33 14.92
N LEU A 118 -12.35 -0.64 15.29
CA LEU A 118 -12.80 -1.83 16.00
C LEU A 118 -13.41 -1.50 17.38
N ALA A 119 -12.82 -0.53 18.10
CA ALA A 119 -13.32 -0.07 19.39
C ALA A 119 -14.69 0.66 19.31
N LEU A 120 -15.08 1.18 18.15
CA LEU A 120 -16.42 1.75 17.93
C LEU A 120 -17.52 0.69 17.83
N PHE A 121 -17.16 -0.58 17.61
CA PHE A 121 -18.10 -1.71 17.50
C PHE A 121 -18.01 -2.71 18.67
N SER A 122 -17.20 -2.42 19.69
CA SER A 122 -17.09 -3.19 20.95
C SER A 122 -17.82 -2.50 22.08
#